data_AF-A0A078KXH0-F1
#
_entry.id   AF-A0A078KXH0-F1
#
_cell.length_a   1.000
_cell.length_b   1.000
_cell.length_c   1.000
_cell.angle_alpha   90.00
_cell.angle_beta   90.00
_cell.angle_gamma   90.00
#
_symmetry.space_group_name_H-M   'P 1'
#
loop_
_entity.id
_entity.type
_entity.pdbx_description
1 polymer ?
#
loop_
_entity_poly.entity_id
_entity_poly.type
_entity_poly.pdbx_seq_one_letter_code
_entity_poly.pdbx_strand_id
1 'polypeptide(L)'
;MPKESSTCKTLVRLCTVLFLQVFFLKDIHAAEVSKINTRSSPSETEFLFIGTMEHSNTINNLSEKGLFHSLLLADYLYNKGMPSKGNTAMYALFDVDYLSQGLPDLAPLQALQYYSVYKIGHGNGIITSALKHNFAGDCVNPGNCKVVDDLIKSSKGKQRYVFSMPNEDINDLVAALQAKYSNFEFDPIPADSTSYNVLLSVSDKKSITAQTINDGISTPDSYPPLVKPFSDDPNFIQDVGLLRHGSPTVKYSPLKSGLNKNETVYLVRHVEKYADTGFDIFPDDGNYGCIGEWRALFNPESLHQILGYTLPDFLYAPNPTHSYGKASYVRATTSIAPYSIKFNKLESFAPEEIGIDGFKMYKYLFYADQGGPDFNGKTILVSWESLNIEKMMLRLSLDFKNNPFNSKGGILGSGWLDGFENVIKIVIDSDGNLSVESLYEGISTTALRESKVCPTGFSS
;
A
#
# COMPACT_ATOMS: atom_id res chain seq x y z
N MET A 1 8.22 28.10 48.80
CA MET A 1 8.58 27.78 47.40
C MET A 1 7.86 26.49 47.03
N PRO A 2 6.84 26.51 46.16
CA PRO A 2 6.13 25.28 45.80
C PRO A 2 6.95 24.46 44.81
N LYS A 3 6.96 23.14 45.02
CA LYS A 3 7.61 22.16 44.14
C LYS A 3 6.85 22.10 42.81
N GLU A 4 7.54 22.36 41.71
CA GLU A 4 7.05 22.12 40.36
C GLU A 4 6.69 20.64 40.18
N SER A 5 5.48 20.38 39.68
CA SER A 5 5.00 19.01 39.44
C SER A 5 5.65 18.42 38.19
N SER A 6 6.03 17.14 38.28
CA SER A 6 6.68 16.40 37.18
C SER A 6 5.80 16.28 35.92
N THR A 7 4.50 16.52 36.04
CA THR A 7 3.51 16.47 34.96
C THR A 7 3.76 17.52 33.88
N CYS A 8 4.34 18.68 34.23
CA CYS A 8 4.61 19.74 33.26
C CYS A 8 5.80 19.41 32.33
N LYS A 9 6.77 18.62 32.80
CA LYS A 9 7.95 18.24 32.00
C LYS A 9 7.64 17.19 30.93
N THR A 10 6.66 16.33 31.16
CA THR A 10 6.20 15.35 30.16
C THR A 10 5.35 16.01 29.08
N LEU A 11 4.49 16.98 29.44
CA LEU A 11 3.68 17.72 28.47
C LEU A 11 4.54 18.57 27.53
N VAL A 12 5.59 19.21 28.04
CA VAL A 12 6.52 20.01 27.22
C VAL A 12 7.34 19.13 26.27
N ARG A 13 7.73 17.91 26.69
CA ARG A 13 8.38 16.94 25.78
C ARG A 13 7.45 16.41 24.70
N LEU A 14 6.19 16.11 25.02
CA LEU A 14 5.20 15.69 24.01
C LEU A 14 4.89 16.81 23.01
N CYS A 15 4.71 18.05 23.48
CA CYS A 15 4.46 19.20 22.61
C CYS A 15 5.66 19.56 21.73
N THR A 16 6.90 19.38 22.22
CA THR A 16 8.11 19.66 21.43
C THR A 16 8.33 18.58 20.37
N VAL A 17 8.05 17.31 20.68
CA VAL A 17 8.14 16.21 19.70
C VAL A 17 7.02 16.30 18.65
N LEU A 18 5.78 16.63 19.02
CA LEU A 18 4.70 16.89 18.04
C LEU A 18 4.98 18.10 17.14
N PHE A 19 5.60 19.17 17.68
CA PHE A 19 5.99 20.33 16.87
C PHE A 19 7.12 20.02 15.88
N LEU A 20 8.03 19.09 16.21
CA LEU A 20 9.15 18.73 15.34
C LEU A 20 8.73 17.89 14.12
N GLN A 21 7.61 17.16 14.16
CA GLN A 21 7.22 16.26 13.06
C GLN A 21 6.54 16.96 11.89
N VAL A 22 5.76 18.01 12.14
CA VAL A 22 5.20 18.86 11.08
C VAL A 22 6.28 19.74 10.44
N PHE A 23 7.38 20.00 11.15
CA PHE A 23 8.51 20.81 10.66
C PHE A 23 9.60 19.99 9.94
N PHE A 24 9.86 18.73 10.33
CA PHE A 24 10.89 17.92 9.67
C PHE A 24 10.60 17.62 8.19
N LEU A 25 9.33 17.54 7.78
CA LEU A 25 8.96 17.45 6.36
C LEU A 25 8.99 18.82 5.65
N LYS A 26 8.71 19.91 6.38
CA LYS A 26 8.63 21.28 5.81
C LYS A 26 9.99 21.95 5.58
N ASP A 27 10.99 21.67 6.41
CA ASP A 27 12.22 22.48 6.44
C ASP A 27 13.37 21.97 5.53
N ILE A 28 13.18 20.88 4.78
CA ILE A 28 14.24 20.29 3.93
C ILE A 28 14.37 20.97 2.54
N HIS A 29 13.46 21.86 2.12
CA HIS A 29 13.29 22.19 0.69
C HIS A 29 13.74 23.57 0.18
N ALA A 30 14.68 24.26 0.84
CA ALA A 30 14.93 25.68 0.52
C ALA A 30 15.99 26.02 -0.54
N ALA A 31 16.88 25.11 -1.00
CA ALA A 31 18.11 25.58 -1.66
C ALA A 31 18.19 25.46 -3.20
N GLU A 32 17.56 24.50 -3.89
CA GLU A 32 17.79 24.35 -5.37
C GLU A 32 16.53 24.13 -6.23
N VAL A 33 15.32 24.31 -5.67
CA VAL A 33 14.08 23.85 -6.31
C VAL A 33 13.30 24.99 -7.01
N SER A 34 14.02 25.95 -7.60
CA SER A 34 13.42 27.07 -8.35
C SER A 34 13.02 26.72 -9.79
N LYS A 35 13.28 25.48 -10.26
CA LYS A 35 13.07 25.09 -11.66
C LYS A 35 11.73 24.38 -11.95
N ILE A 36 11.01 23.86 -10.94
CA ILE A 36 9.60 23.50 -11.10
C ILE A 36 8.72 24.71 -10.75
N ASN A 37 8.93 25.80 -11.46
CA ASN A 37 8.03 26.95 -11.44
C ASN A 37 7.20 26.92 -12.72
N THR A 38 6.49 25.81 -12.92
CA THR A 38 5.61 25.61 -14.07
C THR A 38 4.32 26.39 -13.82
N ARG A 39 4.32 27.69 -14.14
CA ARG A 39 3.08 28.30 -14.64
C ARG A 39 2.79 27.68 -16.01
N SER A 40 2.31 26.44 -16.00
CA SER A 40 1.74 25.76 -17.16
C SER A 40 0.64 26.66 -17.73
N SER A 41 0.61 26.84 -19.05
CA SER A 41 -0.51 27.52 -19.69
C SER A 41 -1.81 26.76 -19.36
N PRO A 42 -2.96 27.44 -19.18
CA PRO A 42 -4.24 26.79 -18.85
C PRO A 42 -4.75 25.77 -19.89
N SER A 43 -4.07 25.56 -21.02
CA SER A 43 -4.45 24.64 -22.11
C SER A 43 -3.65 23.32 -22.20
N GLU A 44 -2.63 23.10 -21.36
CA GLU A 44 -1.67 22.01 -21.57
C GLU A 44 -2.07 20.70 -20.86
N THR A 45 -1.85 19.56 -21.53
CA THR A 45 -1.90 18.23 -20.91
C THR A 45 -0.51 17.87 -20.41
N GLU A 46 -0.39 17.39 -19.17
CA GLU A 46 0.90 17.04 -18.55
C GLU A 46 0.97 15.54 -18.24
N PHE A 47 2.13 14.93 -18.47
CA PHE A 47 2.46 13.56 -18.14
C PHE A 47 3.71 13.60 -17.25
N LEU A 48 3.55 13.24 -15.97
CA LEU A 48 4.64 13.09 -15.03
C LEU A 48 5.02 11.62 -14.94
N PHE A 49 6.23 11.28 -15.35
CA PHE A 49 6.83 9.96 -15.17
C PHE A 49 7.74 10.00 -13.96
N ILE A 50 7.37 9.23 -12.94
CA ILE A 50 8.12 9.06 -11.70
C ILE A 50 8.97 7.81 -11.86
N GLY A 51 10.29 7.99 -11.76
CA GLY A 51 11.22 6.86 -11.74
C GLY A 51 10.93 5.97 -10.54
N THR A 52 11.23 4.68 -10.66
CA THR A 52 11.31 3.83 -9.47
C THR A 52 12.32 4.47 -8.53
N MET A 53 11.82 4.92 -7.37
CA MET A 53 12.65 5.25 -6.22
C MET A 53 13.56 4.07 -5.88
N GLU A 54 14.48 4.23 -4.93
CA GLU A 54 15.44 3.18 -4.57
C GLU A 54 14.75 1.82 -4.29
N HIS A 55 14.86 0.89 -5.24
CA HIS A 55 14.33 -0.47 -5.17
C HIS A 55 15.23 -1.36 -4.30
N SER A 56 14.65 -2.30 -3.56
CA SER A 56 15.44 -3.24 -2.78
C SER A 56 15.99 -4.38 -3.66
N ASN A 57 17.25 -4.74 -3.50
CA ASN A 57 17.82 -5.87 -4.24
C ASN A 57 17.43 -7.26 -3.69
N THR A 58 16.72 -7.31 -2.55
CA THR A 58 16.37 -8.57 -1.85
C THR A 58 14.87 -8.80 -1.71
N ILE A 59 14.04 -7.80 -1.98
CA ILE A 59 12.57 -7.90 -1.95
C ILE A 59 12.00 -7.20 -3.18
N ASN A 60 10.75 -7.50 -3.50
CA ASN A 60 9.99 -6.95 -4.63
C ASN A 60 9.29 -5.63 -4.28
N ASN A 61 9.95 -4.79 -3.49
CA ASN A 61 9.40 -3.56 -2.92
C ASN A 61 10.49 -2.47 -2.93
N LEU A 62 10.09 -1.24 -2.61
CA LEU A 62 11.03 -0.18 -2.28
C LEU A 62 11.98 -0.61 -1.15
N SER A 63 13.19 -0.05 -1.13
CA SER A 63 14.03 -0.05 0.06
C SER A 63 13.43 0.86 1.15
N GLU A 64 13.96 0.82 2.38
CA GLU A 64 13.57 1.77 3.43
C GLU A 64 13.78 3.23 2.99
N LYS A 65 14.87 3.50 2.25
CA LYS A 65 15.18 4.80 1.70
C LYS A 65 14.24 5.20 0.57
N GLY A 66 13.95 4.27 -0.34
CA GLY A 66 13.00 4.48 -1.43
C GLY A 66 11.60 4.78 -0.91
N LEU A 67 11.17 4.08 0.14
CA LEU A 67 9.93 4.38 0.86
C LEU A 67 9.94 5.81 1.41
N PHE A 68 10.99 6.20 2.13
CA PHE A 68 11.09 7.55 2.66
C PHE A 68 11.05 8.59 1.53
N HIS A 69 11.75 8.33 0.42
CA HIS A 69 11.75 9.21 -0.74
C HIS A 69 10.35 9.35 -1.32
N SER A 70 9.64 8.24 -1.51
CA SER A 70 8.28 8.27 -2.04
C SER A 70 7.32 9.11 -1.18
N LEU A 71 7.45 9.09 0.15
CA LEU A 71 6.69 9.94 1.07
C LEU A 71 7.02 11.42 0.91
N LEU A 72 8.32 11.75 0.82
CA LEU A 72 8.78 13.13 0.62
C LEU A 72 8.36 13.66 -0.76
N LEU A 73 8.43 12.83 -1.79
CA LEU A 73 8.00 13.20 -3.14
C LEU A 73 6.49 13.44 -3.14
N ALA A 74 5.72 12.58 -2.48
CA ALA A 74 4.28 12.75 -2.39
C ALA A 74 3.88 14.09 -1.76
N ASP A 75 4.50 14.46 -0.62
CA ASP A 75 4.31 15.76 0.03
C ASP A 75 4.80 16.92 -0.86
N TYR A 76 5.96 16.76 -1.50
CA TYR A 76 6.52 17.74 -2.42
C TYR A 76 5.57 18.06 -3.59
N LEU A 77 5.09 17.02 -4.28
CA LEU A 77 4.18 17.16 -5.42
C LEU A 77 2.85 17.79 -4.99
N TYR A 78 2.34 17.42 -3.81
CA TYR A 78 1.17 18.03 -3.22
C TYR A 78 1.37 19.53 -2.97
N ASN A 79 2.46 19.91 -2.30
CA ASN A 79 2.74 21.29 -1.91
C ASN A 79 3.14 22.21 -3.08
N LYS A 80 3.73 21.66 -4.15
CA LYS A 80 4.04 22.43 -5.38
C LYS A 80 2.83 22.75 -6.24
N GLY A 81 1.63 22.32 -5.82
CA GLY A 81 0.42 22.63 -6.55
C GLY A 81 0.34 21.91 -7.89
N MET A 82 1.02 20.75 -8.04
CA MET A 82 0.58 19.76 -9.02
C MET A 82 -0.85 19.37 -8.60
N PRO A 83 -1.90 19.90 -9.26
CA PRO A 83 -3.10 20.42 -8.63
C PRO A 83 -3.88 19.39 -7.85
N SER A 84 -4.28 19.85 -6.67
CA SER A 84 -5.42 19.40 -5.88
C SER A 84 -6.79 19.57 -6.58
N LYS A 85 -6.86 20.01 -7.85
CA LYS A 85 -8.10 20.25 -8.61
C LYS A 85 -7.93 19.94 -10.12
N GLY A 86 -8.45 18.79 -10.59
CA GLY A 86 -8.52 18.43 -12.01
C GLY A 86 -8.55 16.91 -12.29
N ASN A 87 -8.93 16.52 -13.52
CA ASN A 87 -8.91 15.13 -13.99
C ASN A 87 -7.48 14.62 -14.09
N THR A 88 -7.01 13.97 -13.03
CA THR A 88 -5.67 13.38 -13.02
C THR A 88 -5.77 11.88 -12.83
N ALA A 89 -5.31 11.10 -13.80
CA ALA A 89 -5.24 9.63 -13.69
C ALA A 89 -3.82 9.17 -13.32
N MET A 90 -3.71 8.06 -12.60
CA MET A 90 -2.45 7.53 -12.08
C MET A 90 -2.27 6.09 -12.57
N TYR A 91 -1.09 5.77 -13.07
CA TYR A 91 -0.77 4.50 -13.70
C TYR A 91 0.50 3.89 -13.10
N ALA A 92 0.37 2.76 -12.41
CA ALA A 92 1.51 1.94 -12.06
C ALA A 92 1.71 0.93 -13.19
N LEU A 93 2.81 1.05 -13.92
CA LEU A 93 3.15 0.14 -15.02
C LEU A 93 4.15 -0.88 -14.49
N PHE A 94 3.76 -2.14 -14.52
CA PHE A 94 4.58 -3.26 -14.06
C PHE A 94 5.29 -3.89 -15.24
N ASP A 95 6.56 -4.23 -15.05
CA ASP A 95 7.30 -5.05 -15.99
C ASP A 95 6.76 -6.49 -15.97
N VAL A 96 6.48 -7.00 -17.17
CA VAL A 96 6.02 -8.37 -17.40
C VAL A 96 7.09 -9.42 -17.15
N ASP A 97 8.37 -9.06 -17.21
CA ASP A 97 9.47 -9.98 -16.99
C ASP A 97 9.61 -10.28 -15.48
N TYR A 98 9.33 -9.32 -14.61
CA TYR A 98 9.13 -9.56 -13.17
C TYR A 98 7.89 -10.43 -12.88
N LEU A 99 6.82 -10.23 -13.65
CA LEU A 99 5.62 -11.07 -13.56
C LEU A 99 5.83 -12.51 -14.02
N SER A 100 6.75 -12.75 -14.97
CA SER A 100 7.09 -14.10 -15.46
C SER A 100 7.73 -14.99 -14.38
N GLN A 101 8.29 -14.38 -13.34
CA GLN A 101 8.86 -15.05 -12.17
C GLN A 101 7.86 -15.18 -10.99
N GLY A 102 6.63 -14.70 -11.16
CA GLY A 102 5.59 -14.74 -10.12
C GLY A 102 5.74 -13.71 -9.00
N LEU A 103 6.63 -12.72 -9.16
CA LEU A 103 6.92 -11.68 -8.16
C LEU A 103 6.93 -10.30 -8.83
N PRO A 104 5.75 -9.67 -9.07
CA PRO A 104 5.72 -8.29 -9.53
C PRO A 104 6.56 -7.40 -8.62
N ASP A 105 7.37 -6.55 -9.23
CA ASP A 105 8.02 -5.43 -8.57
C ASP A 105 6.95 -4.42 -8.15
N LEU A 106 6.80 -4.22 -6.84
CA LEU A 106 5.85 -3.29 -6.26
C LEU A 106 6.40 -1.87 -6.15
N ALA A 107 7.70 -1.62 -6.42
CA ALA A 107 8.27 -0.29 -6.30
C ALA A 107 7.55 0.77 -7.15
N PRO A 108 7.17 0.52 -8.43
CA PRO A 108 6.40 1.48 -9.19
C PRO A 108 5.05 1.83 -8.53
N LEU A 109 4.34 0.80 -8.04
CA LEU A 109 3.06 0.96 -7.34
C LEU A 109 3.22 1.78 -6.07
N GLN A 110 4.21 1.44 -5.24
CA GLN A 110 4.47 2.10 -3.97
C GLN A 110 4.91 3.55 -4.15
N ALA A 111 5.73 3.85 -5.16
CA ALA A 111 6.12 5.22 -5.46
C ALA A 111 4.92 6.13 -5.75
N LEU A 112 3.85 5.61 -6.36
CA LEU A 112 2.61 6.36 -6.60
C LEU A 112 1.64 6.32 -5.44
N GLN A 113 1.64 5.25 -4.66
CA GLN A 113 0.64 4.98 -3.65
C GLN A 113 0.49 6.16 -2.68
N TYR A 114 1.61 6.63 -2.15
CA TYR A 114 1.64 7.76 -1.21
C TYR A 114 1.12 9.05 -1.84
N TYR A 115 1.50 9.33 -3.10
CA TYR A 115 0.97 10.50 -3.82
C TYR A 115 -0.53 10.38 -4.13
N SER A 116 -1.01 9.17 -4.43
CA SER A 116 -2.43 8.92 -4.74
C SER A 116 -3.33 9.26 -3.56
N VAL A 117 -2.84 9.01 -2.35
CA VAL A 117 -3.55 9.21 -1.10
C VAL A 117 -3.73 10.69 -0.75
N TYR A 118 -2.75 11.55 -1.08
CA TYR A 118 -2.88 13.01 -0.95
C TYR A 118 -3.90 13.64 -1.90
N LYS A 119 -4.51 12.85 -2.80
CA LYS A 119 -5.31 13.36 -3.92
C LYS A 119 -6.72 12.75 -4.05
N ILE A 120 -6.93 11.48 -3.69
CA ILE A 120 -8.22 10.80 -3.91
C ILE A 120 -9.24 11.23 -2.85
N GLY A 121 -9.68 12.50 -2.93
CA GLY A 121 -10.93 12.94 -2.30
C GLY A 121 -12.14 12.44 -3.09
N HIS A 122 -12.04 12.35 -4.44
CA HIS A 122 -13.14 11.91 -5.30
C HIS A 122 -12.64 11.27 -6.61
N GLY A 123 -12.62 9.93 -6.68
CA GLY A 123 -13.15 9.24 -7.87
C GLY A 123 -12.26 8.42 -8.81
N ASN A 124 -10.92 8.34 -8.68
CA ASN A 124 -10.13 7.42 -9.51
C ASN A 124 -8.94 6.83 -8.75
N GLY A 125 -8.94 5.51 -8.55
CA GLY A 125 -7.83 4.75 -7.96
C GLY A 125 -6.60 4.68 -8.85
N ILE A 126 -5.54 4.01 -8.37
CA ILE A 126 -4.37 3.73 -9.20
C ILE A 126 -4.75 2.65 -10.21
N ILE A 127 -4.61 2.97 -11.49
CA ILE A 127 -4.76 2.00 -12.56
C ILE A 127 -3.46 1.21 -12.62
N THR A 128 -3.50 -0.03 -12.17
CA THR A 128 -2.39 -0.97 -12.34
C THR A 128 -2.51 -1.62 -13.70
N SER A 129 -1.46 -1.55 -14.51
CA SER A 129 -1.43 -2.24 -15.80
C SER A 129 -0.11 -2.97 -15.95
N ALA A 130 -0.20 -4.30 -16.08
CA ALA A 130 0.90 -5.10 -16.57
C ALA A 130 0.88 -5.03 -18.11
N LEU A 131 1.84 -4.33 -18.71
CA LEU A 131 1.95 -4.27 -20.17
C LEU A 131 3.33 -4.74 -20.57
N LYS A 132 3.39 -5.54 -21.64
CA LYS A 132 4.66 -6.04 -22.15
C LYS A 132 5.58 -4.90 -22.59
N HIS A 133 6.87 -5.03 -22.27
CA HIS A 133 7.95 -4.28 -22.91
C HIS A 133 7.87 -4.48 -24.41
N ASN A 134 7.30 -3.50 -25.10
CA ASN A 134 7.35 -3.39 -26.55
C ASN A 134 7.49 -1.91 -26.89
N PHE A 135 8.67 -1.37 -26.62
CA PHE A 135 9.08 -0.01 -26.99
C PHE A 135 9.74 0.05 -28.38
N ALA A 136 9.71 -1.05 -29.14
CA ALA A 136 10.26 -1.11 -30.49
C ALA A 136 9.52 -0.16 -31.46
N GLY A 137 10.01 1.08 -31.55
CA GLY A 137 9.88 2.03 -32.66
C GLY A 137 8.51 2.68 -32.91
N ASP A 138 7.40 1.96 -32.74
CA ASP A 138 6.14 2.37 -33.38
C ASP A 138 4.95 2.54 -32.40
N CYS A 139 5.17 2.42 -31.09
CA CYS A 139 4.11 2.46 -30.07
C CYS A 139 2.91 1.58 -30.49
N VAL A 140 3.21 0.35 -30.93
CA VAL A 140 2.24 -0.59 -31.47
C VAL A 140 1.57 -1.38 -30.34
N ASN A 141 0.35 -1.83 -30.61
CA ASN A 141 -0.44 -2.69 -29.73
C ASN A 141 0.24 -4.03 -29.41
N PRO A 142 0.14 -4.54 -28.16
CA PRO A 142 -0.07 -3.82 -26.89
C PRO A 142 1.27 -3.40 -26.26
N GLY A 143 1.36 -2.19 -25.69
CA GLY A 143 2.56 -1.71 -25.00
C GLY A 143 2.36 -0.37 -24.27
N ASN A 144 3.20 -0.08 -23.28
CA ASN A 144 3.15 1.14 -22.45
C ASN A 144 3.11 2.43 -23.29
N CYS A 145 3.88 2.49 -24.38
CA CYS A 145 3.87 3.67 -25.27
C CYS A 145 2.50 3.91 -25.91
N LYS A 146 1.77 2.86 -26.26
CA LYS A 146 0.45 3.02 -26.86
C LYS A 146 -0.54 3.67 -25.89
N VAL A 147 -0.49 3.31 -24.60
CA VAL A 147 -1.37 3.92 -23.60
C VAL A 147 -1.13 5.42 -23.54
N VAL A 148 0.14 5.84 -23.45
CA VAL A 148 0.48 7.27 -23.42
C VAL A 148 0.09 7.95 -24.74
N ASP A 149 0.36 7.33 -25.89
CA ASP A 149 -0.01 7.84 -27.21
C ASP A 149 -1.54 8.04 -27.37
N ASP A 150 -2.34 7.08 -26.93
CA ASP A 150 -3.80 7.18 -26.95
C ASP A 150 -4.31 8.28 -26.02
N LEU A 151 -3.67 8.49 -24.87
CA LEU A 151 -3.99 9.58 -23.95
C LEU A 151 -3.62 10.95 -24.55
N ILE A 152 -2.45 11.08 -25.20
CA ILE A 152 -2.06 12.30 -25.92
C ILE A 152 -3.09 12.64 -27.02
N LYS A 153 -3.54 11.64 -27.77
CA LYS A 153 -4.52 11.83 -28.86
C LYS A 153 -5.92 12.17 -28.34
N SER A 154 -6.36 11.49 -27.27
CA SER A 154 -7.71 11.60 -26.73
C SER A 154 -7.89 12.78 -25.77
N SER A 155 -6.80 13.34 -25.22
CA SER A 155 -6.87 14.45 -24.28
C SER A 155 -7.66 15.64 -24.85
N LYS A 156 -8.50 16.24 -24.00
CA LYS A 156 -9.29 17.43 -24.28
C LYS A 156 -9.12 18.39 -23.09
N GLY A 157 -8.62 19.59 -23.36
CA GLY A 157 -8.30 20.57 -22.32
C GLY A 157 -7.14 20.13 -21.44
N LYS A 158 -7.02 20.77 -20.27
CA LYS A 158 -5.98 20.50 -19.28
C LYS A 158 -6.25 19.17 -18.56
N GLN A 159 -5.45 18.16 -18.88
CA GLN A 159 -5.47 16.84 -18.21
C GLN A 159 -4.07 16.52 -17.66
N ARG A 160 -4.02 15.68 -16.64
CA ARG A 160 -2.76 15.30 -16.00
C ARG A 160 -2.71 13.79 -15.85
N TYR A 161 -1.55 13.24 -16.10
CA TYR A 161 -1.32 11.82 -15.95
C TYR A 161 -0.03 11.62 -15.16
N VAL A 162 -0.07 10.74 -14.17
CA VAL A 162 1.13 10.37 -13.42
C VAL A 162 1.38 8.89 -13.66
N PHE A 163 2.59 8.57 -14.08
CA PHE A 163 3.06 7.23 -14.33
C PHE A 163 4.20 6.92 -13.39
N SER A 164 4.33 5.65 -13.02
CA SER A 164 5.52 5.16 -12.35
C SER A 164 5.95 3.86 -12.98
N MET A 165 7.25 3.76 -13.24
CA MET A 165 7.93 2.62 -13.87
C MET A 165 9.46 2.77 -13.67
N PRO A 166 10.25 1.70 -13.88
CA PRO A 166 11.70 1.77 -13.85
C PRO A 166 12.28 2.89 -14.74
N ASN A 167 13.42 3.46 -14.35
CA ASN A 167 14.05 4.56 -15.12
C ASN A 167 14.36 4.19 -16.57
N GLU A 168 14.81 2.96 -16.79
CA GLU A 168 15.05 2.40 -18.11
C GLU A 168 13.78 2.39 -18.97
N ASP A 169 12.65 1.99 -18.38
CA ASP A 169 11.35 1.99 -19.06
C ASP A 169 10.86 3.40 -19.38
N ILE A 170 11.10 4.38 -18.49
CA ILE A 170 10.81 5.79 -18.78
C ILE A 170 11.63 6.27 -19.97
N ASN A 171 12.93 5.97 -19.99
CA ASN A 171 13.81 6.37 -21.08
C ASN A 171 13.36 5.78 -22.42
N ASP A 172 13.06 4.48 -22.45
CA ASP A 172 12.58 3.77 -23.64
C ASP A 172 11.22 4.31 -24.11
N LEU A 173 10.29 4.53 -23.18
CA LEU A 173 8.98 5.11 -23.46
C LEU A 173 9.09 6.51 -24.09
N VAL A 174 9.87 7.39 -23.48
CA VAL A 174 10.00 8.78 -23.95
C VAL A 174 10.78 8.82 -25.26
N ALA A 175 11.80 7.97 -25.45
CA ALA A 175 12.49 7.83 -26.73
C ALA A 175 11.55 7.34 -27.86
N ALA A 176 10.65 6.39 -27.57
CA ALA A 176 9.65 5.93 -28.54
C ALA A 176 8.65 7.05 -28.91
N LEU A 177 8.22 7.85 -27.93
CA LEU A 177 7.40 9.04 -28.19
C LEU A 177 8.17 10.08 -29.01
N GLN A 178 9.45 10.28 -28.74
CA GLN A 178 10.31 11.21 -29.47
C GLN A 178 10.44 10.82 -30.93
N ALA A 179 10.69 9.54 -31.22
CA ALA A 179 10.73 9.02 -32.58
C ALA A 179 9.40 9.26 -33.32
N LYS A 180 8.26 9.08 -32.63
CA LYS A 180 6.93 9.22 -33.20
C LYS A 180 6.52 10.67 -33.52
N TYR A 181 6.77 11.59 -32.60
CA TYR A 181 6.31 12.98 -32.73
C TYR A 181 7.37 13.92 -33.34
N SER A 182 8.65 13.52 -33.31
CA SER A 182 9.79 14.17 -33.98
C SER A 182 9.94 15.69 -33.72
N ASN A 183 9.32 16.21 -32.66
CA ASN A 183 9.16 17.64 -32.41
C ASN A 183 9.58 18.06 -30.99
N PHE A 184 10.25 17.19 -30.24
CA PHE A 184 10.75 17.49 -28.91
C PHE A 184 12.10 16.83 -28.64
N GLU A 185 12.84 17.41 -27.71
CA GLU A 185 14.10 16.88 -27.20
C GLU A 185 13.87 16.27 -25.81
N PHE A 186 14.65 15.22 -25.52
CA PHE A 186 14.61 14.51 -24.25
C PHE A 186 16.03 14.17 -23.83
N ASP A 187 16.37 14.55 -22.60
CA ASP A 187 17.62 14.15 -21.95
C ASP A 187 17.33 12.93 -21.06
N PRO A 188 17.85 11.73 -21.37
CA PRO A 188 17.59 10.52 -20.59
C PRO A 188 17.93 10.66 -19.11
N ILE A 189 17.12 10.02 -18.26
CA ILE A 189 17.40 9.89 -16.84
C ILE A 189 18.56 8.89 -16.63
N PRO A 190 19.50 9.13 -15.70
CA PRO A 190 20.50 8.11 -15.35
C PRO A 190 19.83 6.84 -14.79
N ALA A 191 20.22 5.66 -15.27
CA ALA A 191 19.58 4.39 -14.88
C ALA A 191 19.53 4.19 -13.35
N ASP A 192 20.63 4.47 -12.66
CA ASP A 192 20.77 4.27 -11.21
C ASP A 192 20.26 5.44 -10.34
N SER A 193 19.61 6.43 -10.95
CA SER A 193 19.17 7.63 -10.24
C SER A 193 17.85 7.43 -9.52
N THR A 194 17.77 7.82 -8.24
CA THR A 194 16.52 7.75 -7.46
C THR A 194 15.77 9.09 -7.40
N SER A 195 16.37 10.19 -7.86
CA SER A 195 15.85 11.56 -7.66
C SER A 195 15.37 12.23 -8.93
N TYR A 196 15.29 11.49 -10.04
CA TYR A 196 14.98 12.07 -11.35
C TYR A 196 13.63 11.57 -11.86
N ASN A 197 12.88 12.50 -12.45
CA ASN A 197 11.54 12.31 -12.98
C ASN A 197 11.48 12.99 -14.35
N VAL A 198 10.48 12.65 -15.17
CA VAL A 198 10.27 13.30 -16.47
C VAL A 198 8.90 13.95 -16.53
N LEU A 199 8.86 15.22 -16.89
CA LEU A 199 7.64 15.95 -17.21
C LEU A 199 7.54 16.10 -18.72
N LEU A 200 6.50 15.52 -19.31
CA LEU A 200 6.13 15.73 -20.70
C LEU A 200 4.89 16.62 -20.75
N SER A 201 4.97 17.73 -21.47
CA SER A 201 3.87 18.68 -21.66
C SER A 201 3.41 18.68 -23.11
N VAL A 202 2.10 18.62 -23.33
CA VAL A 202 1.47 18.61 -24.65
C VAL A 202 0.53 19.79 -24.80
N SER A 203 0.86 20.69 -25.73
CA SER A 203 0.07 21.88 -26.07
C SER A 203 -0.55 21.70 -27.46
N ASP A 204 -1.87 21.95 -27.56
CA ASP A 204 -2.67 21.91 -28.80
C ASP A 204 -2.49 20.65 -29.66
N LYS A 205 -2.21 19.50 -29.01
CA LYS A 205 -1.96 18.19 -29.64
C LYS A 205 -0.83 18.15 -30.68
N LYS A 206 0.02 19.19 -30.73
CA LYS A 206 1.05 19.36 -31.78
C LYS A 206 2.39 19.84 -31.26
N SER A 207 2.45 20.45 -30.08
CA SER A 207 3.69 20.83 -29.42
C SER A 207 3.89 19.91 -28.23
N ILE A 208 4.99 19.17 -28.23
CA ILE A 208 5.40 18.36 -27.09
C ILE A 208 6.70 18.96 -26.56
N THR A 209 6.84 19.01 -25.25
CA THR A 209 8.12 19.25 -24.59
C THR A 209 8.35 18.16 -23.57
N ALA A 210 9.60 17.76 -23.38
CA ALA A 210 10.00 16.88 -22.29
C ALA A 210 11.06 17.58 -21.46
N GLN A 211 10.97 17.41 -20.14
CA GLN A 211 11.94 17.94 -19.20
C GLN A 211 12.30 16.86 -18.19
N THR A 212 13.60 16.64 -18.04
CA THR A 212 14.15 15.83 -16.97
C THR A 212 14.33 16.69 -15.73
N ILE A 213 13.76 16.23 -14.61
CA ILE A 213 13.61 16.98 -13.37
C ILE A 213 14.28 16.19 -12.26
N ASN A 214 15.30 16.79 -11.64
CA ASN A 214 15.78 16.32 -10.35
C ASN A 214 14.88 16.90 -9.25
N ASP A 215 14.30 16.05 -8.41
CA ASP A 215 13.43 16.47 -7.30
C ASP A 215 14.21 17.11 -6.13
N GLY A 216 15.52 16.90 -6.05
CA GLY A 216 16.40 17.43 -5.01
C GLY A 216 16.17 16.80 -3.64
N ILE A 217 15.43 15.69 -3.56
CA ILE A 217 15.08 15.03 -2.31
C ILE A 217 16.26 14.16 -1.85
N SER A 218 16.74 14.44 -0.63
CA SER A 218 17.73 13.63 0.07
C SER A 218 17.04 12.86 1.20
N THR A 219 17.28 11.56 1.27
CA THR A 219 16.65 10.67 2.24
C THR A 219 17.68 9.87 3.04
N PRO A 220 17.44 9.65 4.34
CA PRO A 220 18.22 8.69 5.13
C PRO A 220 18.10 7.26 4.60
N ASP A 221 19.14 6.44 4.81
CA ASP A 221 19.14 5.00 4.54
C ASP A 221 18.37 4.20 5.61
N SER A 222 17.26 4.74 6.12
CA SER A 222 16.49 4.16 7.22
C SER A 222 15.01 4.37 7.04
N TYR A 223 14.22 3.45 7.61
CA TYR A 223 12.77 3.55 7.61
C TYR A 223 12.33 4.89 8.22
N PRO A 224 11.29 5.54 7.66
CA PRO A 224 10.82 6.83 8.15
C PRO A 224 10.62 6.83 9.68
N PRO A 225 11.12 7.83 10.42
CA PRO A 225 10.93 7.92 11.86
C PRO A 225 9.48 8.34 12.17
N LEU A 226 8.60 7.35 12.23
CA LEU A 226 7.18 7.52 12.49
C LEU A 226 6.90 7.52 13.99
N VAL A 227 6.24 8.56 14.51
CA VAL A 227 5.74 8.56 15.90
C VAL A 227 4.32 8.01 15.90
N LYS A 228 4.15 6.84 16.51
CA LYS A 228 2.86 6.16 16.56
C LYS A 228 1.80 7.05 17.23
N PRO A 229 0.63 7.26 16.60
CA PRO A 229 -0.50 7.91 17.24
C PRO A 229 -1.14 6.89 18.19
N PHE A 230 -0.70 6.91 19.44
CA PHE A 230 -1.19 6.00 20.47
C PHE A 230 -2.67 6.28 20.79
N SER A 231 -3.40 5.23 21.16
CA SER A 231 -4.62 5.41 21.94
C SER A 231 -4.22 5.68 23.38
N ASP A 232 -4.59 6.86 23.91
CA ASP A 232 -4.43 7.16 25.34
C ASP A 232 -5.56 6.54 26.19
N ASP A 233 -6.56 5.92 25.56
CA ASP A 233 -7.71 5.38 26.28
C ASP A 233 -7.32 4.08 27.02
N PRO A 234 -7.26 4.11 28.37
CA PRO A 234 -6.94 2.92 29.16
C PRO A 234 -8.04 1.88 29.08
N ASN A 235 -9.26 2.22 28.66
CA ASN A 235 -10.37 1.30 28.36
C ASN A 235 -10.27 0.71 26.96
N PHE A 236 -9.70 1.47 26.02
CA PHE A 236 -9.27 0.97 24.72
C PHE A 236 -8.12 -0.02 24.84
N ILE A 237 -7.33 0.09 25.93
CA ILE A 237 -6.29 -0.86 26.34
C ILE A 237 -6.75 -1.79 27.49
N GLN A 238 -7.97 -1.65 28.06
CA GLN A 238 -8.46 -2.55 29.14
C GLN A 238 -9.36 -3.69 28.67
N ASP A 239 -9.64 -3.81 27.37
CA ASP A 239 -9.78 -5.13 26.74
C ASP A 239 -8.44 -5.66 26.17
N VAL A 240 -7.39 -4.83 26.22
CA VAL A 240 -6.01 -5.12 25.78
C VAL A 240 -5.06 -5.22 26.98
N GLY A 241 -5.60 -5.70 28.10
CA GLY A 241 -4.84 -6.72 28.81
C GLY A 241 -4.48 -7.82 27.83
N LEU A 242 -3.70 -8.80 28.25
CA LEU A 242 -3.84 -10.11 27.65
C LEU A 242 -5.27 -10.58 27.91
N LEU A 243 -6.24 -10.10 27.13
CA LEU A 243 -7.22 -11.01 26.61
C LEU A 243 -6.48 -11.70 25.42
N ARG A 244 -5.72 -12.81 25.56
CA ARG A 244 -6.19 -14.06 26.18
C ARG A 244 -7.63 -13.88 26.56
N HIS A 245 -8.52 -13.74 25.56
CA HIS A 245 -9.90 -14.02 25.84
C HIS A 245 -9.82 -15.34 26.60
N GLY A 246 -10.09 -15.29 27.90
CA GLY A 246 -10.07 -16.45 28.77
C GLY A 246 -11.19 -17.40 28.38
N SER A 247 -11.84 -17.17 27.23
CA SER A 247 -12.25 -18.23 26.35
C SER A 247 -11.14 -19.28 26.34
N PRO A 248 -11.39 -20.48 26.87
CA PRO A 248 -10.44 -21.58 26.72
C PRO A 248 -9.96 -21.57 25.27
N THR A 249 -8.68 -21.87 25.01
CA THR A 249 -8.28 -22.26 23.66
C THR A 249 -9.19 -23.44 23.29
N VAL A 250 -10.31 -23.15 22.64
CA VAL A 250 -11.30 -24.16 22.33
C VAL A 250 -10.67 -24.88 21.18
N LYS A 251 -10.07 -26.03 21.49
CA LYS A 251 -9.51 -26.89 20.47
C LYS A 251 -10.69 -27.49 19.72
N TYR A 252 -10.86 -27.07 18.49
CA TYR A 252 -11.82 -27.71 17.60
C TYR A 252 -11.09 -28.81 16.86
N SER A 253 -11.56 -30.05 17.03
CA SER A 253 -10.98 -31.19 16.31
C SER A 253 -11.43 -31.20 14.85
N PRO A 254 -10.53 -31.52 13.92
CA PRO A 254 -10.84 -31.47 12.49
C PRO A 254 -11.85 -32.55 12.11
N LEU A 255 -12.70 -32.25 11.13
CA LEU A 255 -13.61 -33.18 10.48
C LEU A 255 -12.98 -33.82 9.23
N LYS A 256 -11.88 -33.26 8.73
CA LYS A 256 -11.20 -33.65 7.49
C LYS A 256 -9.70 -33.81 7.72
N SER A 257 -9.07 -34.69 6.96
CA SER A 257 -7.61 -34.76 6.84
C SER A 257 -7.07 -33.69 5.87
N GLY A 258 -5.75 -33.58 5.75
CA GLY A 258 -5.10 -32.72 4.75
C GLY A 258 -4.66 -31.34 5.24
N LEU A 259 -5.06 -30.97 6.47
CA LEU A 259 -4.64 -29.73 7.09
C LEU A 259 -3.13 -29.69 7.31
N ASN A 260 -2.54 -28.53 7.04
CA ASN A 260 -1.22 -28.15 7.56
C ASN A 260 -1.26 -28.21 9.10
N LYS A 261 -0.17 -28.66 9.72
CA LYS A 261 -0.04 -28.85 11.18
C LYS A 261 1.11 -28.04 11.72
N ASN A 262 1.01 -27.66 12.99
CA ASN A 262 1.94 -26.72 13.63
C ASN A 262 2.05 -25.40 12.83
N GLU A 263 0.95 -24.99 12.20
CA GLU A 263 0.88 -23.81 11.37
C GLU A 263 0.33 -22.64 12.20
N THR A 264 0.89 -21.45 12.02
CA THR A 264 0.33 -20.21 12.56
C THR A 264 0.11 -19.21 11.42
N VAL A 265 -1.13 -18.77 11.24
CA VAL A 265 -1.49 -17.75 10.24
C VAL A 265 -1.96 -16.49 10.95
N TYR A 266 -1.32 -15.37 10.63
CA TYR A 266 -1.74 -14.03 11.03
C TYR A 266 -2.41 -13.35 9.84
N LEU A 267 -3.74 -13.20 9.89
CA LEU A 267 -4.51 -12.49 8.88
C LEU A 267 -4.66 -11.03 9.27
N VAL A 268 -4.10 -10.14 8.46
CA VAL A 268 -4.22 -8.69 8.58
C VAL A 268 -5.34 -8.24 7.65
N ARG A 269 -6.39 -7.64 8.21
CA ARG A 269 -7.39 -6.97 7.39
C ARG A 269 -6.70 -5.82 6.63
N HIS A 270 -6.98 -5.68 5.34
CA HIS A 270 -6.48 -4.53 4.60
C HIS A 270 -6.92 -3.21 5.26
N VAL A 271 -6.07 -2.19 5.17
CA VAL A 271 -6.43 -0.86 5.63
C VAL A 271 -7.57 -0.27 4.79
N GLU A 272 -8.54 0.37 5.46
CA GLU A 272 -9.78 0.81 4.83
C GLU A 272 -9.67 2.20 4.21
N LYS A 273 -10.47 2.48 3.17
CA LYS A 273 -10.53 3.78 2.52
C LYS A 273 -11.38 4.80 3.27
N TYR A 274 -12.52 4.36 3.80
CA TYR A 274 -13.48 5.22 4.50
C TYR A 274 -13.88 4.63 5.84
N ALA A 275 -13.93 5.50 6.82
CA ALA A 275 -13.86 5.10 8.20
C ALA A 275 -15.18 5.01 8.95
N ASP A 276 -16.26 5.47 8.35
CA ASP A 276 -17.48 5.76 9.10
C ASP A 276 -18.72 5.96 8.24
N THR A 277 -18.64 5.83 6.91
CA THR A 277 -19.80 6.05 6.05
C THR A 277 -20.15 4.72 5.43
N GLY A 278 -21.15 4.05 6.00
CA GLY A 278 -21.60 2.71 5.62
C GLY A 278 -21.50 2.43 4.12
N PHE A 279 -21.17 1.17 3.82
CA PHE A 279 -21.14 0.56 2.49
C PHE A 279 -22.05 1.29 1.47
N ASP A 280 -21.47 1.64 0.31
CA ASP A 280 -22.14 2.02 -0.96
C ASP A 280 -22.08 3.48 -1.45
N ILE A 281 -21.55 4.46 -0.72
CA ILE A 281 -21.64 5.86 -1.22
C ILE A 281 -20.50 6.24 -2.19
N PHE A 282 -19.39 5.50 -2.20
CA PHE A 282 -18.26 5.77 -3.09
C PHE A 282 -17.89 4.53 -3.92
N PRO A 283 -17.58 4.68 -5.22
CA PRO A 283 -17.08 3.57 -6.01
C PRO A 283 -15.78 3.05 -5.38
N ASP A 284 -15.79 1.77 -4.99
CA ASP A 284 -14.59 1.03 -4.59
C ASP A 284 -13.64 0.93 -5.80
N ASP A 285 -12.49 1.58 -5.68
CA ASP A 285 -11.45 1.64 -6.71
C ASP A 285 -10.23 0.77 -6.34
N GLY A 286 -10.34 -0.08 -5.30
CA GLY A 286 -9.26 -0.98 -4.91
C GLY A 286 -8.16 -0.36 -4.05
N ASN A 287 -8.19 0.95 -3.86
CA ASN A 287 -7.18 1.71 -3.13
C ASN A 287 -7.61 2.01 -1.68
N TYR A 288 -6.67 2.35 -0.80
CA TYR A 288 -6.93 2.80 0.56
C TYR A 288 -6.80 4.32 0.66
N GLY A 289 -7.41 4.87 1.71
CA GLY A 289 -7.43 6.30 1.97
C GLY A 289 -6.26 6.72 2.86
N CYS A 290 -6.12 8.03 3.09
CA CYS A 290 -5.00 8.57 3.85
C CYS A 290 -4.83 7.98 5.25
N ILE A 291 -5.93 7.82 6.00
CA ILE A 291 -5.85 7.20 7.33
C ILE A 291 -5.34 5.76 7.24
N GLY A 292 -5.81 5.00 6.24
CA GLY A 292 -5.33 3.65 6.00
C GLY A 292 -3.84 3.59 5.68
N GLU A 293 -3.34 4.56 4.92
CA GLU A 293 -1.92 4.63 4.55
C GLU A 293 -1.02 4.82 5.75
N TRP A 294 -1.32 5.84 6.55
CA TRP A 294 -0.55 6.09 7.76
C TRP A 294 -0.62 4.90 8.70
N ARG A 295 -1.77 4.24 8.81
CA ARG A 295 -1.91 3.01 9.59
C ARG A 295 -1.00 1.89 9.09
N ALA A 296 -0.96 1.62 7.78
CA ALA A 296 -0.05 0.65 7.18
C ALA A 296 1.42 1.01 7.44
N LEU A 297 1.77 2.30 7.37
CA LEU A 297 3.12 2.80 7.65
C LEU A 297 3.53 2.61 9.13
N PHE A 298 2.61 2.77 10.09
CA PHE A 298 2.84 2.55 11.52
C PHE A 298 2.84 1.06 11.93
N ASN A 299 2.23 0.19 11.13
CA ASN A 299 2.02 -1.22 11.44
C ASN A 299 3.28 -2.10 11.58
N PRO A 300 4.44 -1.86 10.92
CA PRO A 300 5.53 -2.84 10.92
C PRO A 300 5.93 -3.31 12.32
N GLU A 301 6.23 -2.36 13.21
CA GLU A 301 6.65 -2.67 14.58
C GLU A 301 5.54 -3.32 15.40
N SER A 302 4.28 -2.90 15.19
CA SER A 302 3.13 -3.48 15.89
C SER A 302 2.90 -4.93 15.48
N LEU A 303 2.94 -5.21 14.18
CA LEU A 303 2.86 -6.57 13.65
C LEU A 303 4.05 -7.41 14.16
N HIS A 304 5.27 -6.87 14.14
CA HIS A 304 6.44 -7.60 14.62
C HIS A 304 6.29 -8.00 16.10
N GLN A 305 5.75 -7.12 16.94
CA GLN A 305 5.40 -7.44 18.32
C GLN A 305 4.30 -8.50 18.44
N ILE A 306 3.24 -8.43 17.62
CA ILE A 306 2.17 -9.45 17.55
C ILE A 306 2.72 -10.84 17.17
N LEU A 307 3.73 -10.87 16.31
CA LEU A 307 4.47 -12.08 15.95
C LEU A 307 5.51 -12.49 17.02
N GLY A 308 5.52 -11.85 18.19
CA GLY A 308 6.44 -12.16 19.28
C GLY A 308 7.89 -11.80 18.97
N TYR A 309 8.12 -10.74 18.18
CA TYR A 309 9.43 -10.32 17.68
C TYR A 309 10.15 -11.37 16.83
N THR A 310 9.36 -12.23 16.18
CA THR A 310 9.86 -13.18 15.19
C THR A 310 9.42 -12.76 13.80
N LEU A 311 10.24 -13.08 12.80
CA LEU A 311 9.88 -12.86 11.40
C LEU A 311 9.06 -14.06 10.91
N PRO A 312 7.98 -13.84 10.15
CA PRO A 312 7.23 -14.93 9.56
C PRO A 312 8.11 -15.64 8.52
N ASP A 313 7.82 -16.92 8.27
CA ASP A 313 8.42 -17.67 7.17
C ASP A 313 7.98 -17.09 5.82
N PHE A 314 6.71 -16.65 5.74
CA PHE A 314 6.10 -16.14 4.51
C PHE A 314 5.26 -14.88 4.76
N LEU A 315 5.30 -13.97 3.79
CA LEU A 315 4.44 -12.80 3.70
C LEU A 315 3.57 -12.96 2.44
N TYR A 316 2.24 -12.92 2.57
CA TYR A 316 1.32 -13.17 1.46
C TYR A 316 0.27 -12.08 1.26
N ALA A 317 -0.01 -11.75 0.00
CA ALA A 317 -1.10 -10.84 -0.38
C ALA A 317 -1.72 -11.22 -1.75
N PRO A 318 -2.86 -10.62 -2.16
CA PRO A 318 -3.34 -10.73 -3.53
C PRO A 318 -2.34 -10.12 -4.51
N ASN A 319 -2.23 -10.67 -5.72
CA ASN A 319 -1.41 -10.05 -6.77
C ASN A 319 -2.09 -8.74 -7.24
N PRO A 320 -1.47 -7.55 -7.07
CA PRO A 320 -2.09 -6.27 -7.43
C PRO A 320 -2.15 -6.03 -8.95
N THR A 321 -1.43 -6.82 -9.75
CA THR A 321 -1.42 -6.70 -11.22
C THR A 321 -2.62 -7.36 -11.88
N HIS A 322 -3.33 -8.22 -11.14
CA HIS A 322 -4.56 -8.83 -11.62
C HIS A 322 -5.75 -7.89 -11.38
N SER A 323 -6.61 -7.77 -12.39
CA SER A 323 -7.88 -7.06 -12.25
C SER A 323 -8.92 -7.98 -11.62
N TYR A 324 -9.44 -7.59 -10.46
CA TYR A 324 -10.52 -8.31 -9.79
C TYR A 324 -11.82 -7.51 -9.92
N GLY A 325 -12.34 -7.46 -11.15
CA GLY A 325 -13.53 -6.68 -11.50
C GLY A 325 -13.17 -5.24 -11.90
N LYS A 326 -13.65 -4.24 -11.15
CA LYS A 326 -13.36 -2.81 -11.39
C LYS A 326 -12.18 -2.28 -10.56
N ALA A 327 -11.63 -3.11 -9.67
CA ALA A 327 -10.63 -2.71 -8.69
C ALA A 327 -9.38 -3.58 -8.85
N SER A 328 -8.21 -2.93 -8.81
CA SER A 328 -6.94 -3.58 -8.52
C SER A 328 -6.80 -3.63 -7.00
N TYR A 329 -6.63 -4.80 -6.39
CA TYR A 329 -6.64 -4.99 -4.92
C TYR A 329 -5.32 -4.53 -4.27
N VAL A 330 -4.85 -3.36 -4.70
CA VAL A 330 -3.66 -2.67 -4.25
C VAL A 330 -3.67 -2.52 -2.74
N ARG A 331 -4.80 -2.17 -2.13
CA ARG A 331 -4.90 -1.96 -0.67
C ARG A 331 -4.53 -3.17 0.19
N ALA A 332 -4.90 -4.39 -0.23
CA ALA A 332 -4.55 -5.58 0.53
C ALA A 332 -3.04 -5.81 0.49
N THR A 333 -2.46 -5.78 -0.71
CA THR A 333 -1.02 -5.86 -0.96
C THR A 333 -0.22 -4.88 -0.11
N THR A 334 -0.55 -3.61 -0.25
CA THR A 334 0.18 -2.50 0.37
C THR A 334 -0.07 -2.34 1.87
N SER A 335 -1.02 -3.07 2.47
CA SER A 335 -1.25 -3.03 3.93
C SER A 335 -0.10 -3.63 4.73
N ILE A 336 0.61 -4.61 4.15
CA ILE A 336 1.76 -5.28 4.78
C ILE A 336 3.08 -4.96 4.08
N ALA A 337 3.06 -4.30 2.93
CA ALA A 337 4.27 -3.93 2.23
C ALA A 337 5.24 -3.07 3.08
N PRO A 338 4.79 -2.15 3.95
CA PRO A 338 5.70 -1.47 4.88
C PRO A 338 6.42 -2.43 5.86
N TYR A 339 5.80 -3.55 6.23
CA TYR A 339 6.45 -4.61 7.02
C TYR A 339 7.52 -5.32 6.19
N SER A 340 7.21 -5.64 4.92
CA SER A 340 8.18 -6.20 3.95
C SER A 340 9.44 -5.34 3.86
N ILE A 341 9.25 -4.02 3.70
CA ILE A 341 10.31 -3.03 3.59
C ILE A 341 11.13 -2.97 4.88
N LYS A 342 10.47 -2.76 6.04
CA LYS A 342 11.13 -2.57 7.34
C LYS A 342 11.98 -3.77 7.77
N PHE A 343 11.50 -4.99 7.48
CA PHE A 343 12.14 -6.23 7.95
C PHE A 343 12.78 -7.04 6.83
N ASN A 344 12.91 -6.44 5.64
CA ASN A 344 13.50 -7.05 4.46
C ASN A 344 12.93 -8.45 4.17
N LYS A 345 11.61 -8.56 4.06
CA LYS A 345 10.89 -9.82 3.80
C LYS A 345 10.18 -9.80 2.46
N LEU A 346 10.49 -10.75 1.59
CA LEU A 346 9.87 -10.86 0.27
C LEU A 346 8.36 -11.07 0.40
N GLU A 347 7.59 -10.26 -0.32
CA GLU A 347 6.14 -10.41 -0.40
C GLU A 347 5.78 -11.38 -1.53
N SER A 348 5.14 -12.49 -1.17
CA SER A 348 4.64 -13.50 -2.09
C SER A 348 3.18 -13.22 -2.44
N PHE A 349 2.77 -13.60 -3.65
CA PHE A 349 1.39 -13.36 -4.08
C PHE A 349 0.60 -14.66 -4.23
N ALA A 350 -0.69 -14.57 -3.93
CA ALA A 350 -1.62 -15.62 -4.25
C ALA A 350 -1.67 -15.85 -5.78
N PRO A 351 -1.68 -17.12 -6.24
CA PRO A 351 -1.85 -17.44 -7.66
C PRO A 351 -3.15 -16.85 -8.23
N GLU A 352 -3.18 -16.60 -9.54
CA GLU A 352 -4.34 -16.02 -10.24
C GLU A 352 -5.62 -16.84 -10.00
N GLU A 353 -5.48 -18.17 -9.92
CA GLU A 353 -6.59 -19.08 -9.73
C GLU A 353 -7.28 -18.91 -8.37
N ILE A 354 -6.51 -18.52 -7.35
CA ILE A 354 -7.01 -18.17 -6.02
C ILE A 354 -7.66 -16.78 -6.08
N GLY A 355 -6.98 -15.84 -6.73
CA GLY A 355 -7.42 -14.47 -6.88
C GLY A 355 -7.70 -13.83 -5.52
N ILE A 356 -8.85 -13.17 -5.36
CA ILE A 356 -9.31 -12.58 -4.08
C ILE A 356 -10.30 -13.48 -3.31
N ASP A 357 -10.63 -14.67 -3.84
CA ASP A 357 -11.74 -15.49 -3.37
C ASP A 357 -11.42 -16.15 -2.03
N GLY A 358 -12.11 -15.73 -0.96
CA GLY A 358 -11.95 -16.30 0.38
C GLY A 358 -12.19 -17.82 0.44
N PHE A 359 -13.05 -18.38 -0.43
CA PHE A 359 -13.29 -19.83 -0.47
C PHE A 359 -12.16 -20.62 -1.13
N LYS A 360 -11.37 -19.99 -1.99
CA LYS A 360 -10.17 -20.62 -2.54
C LYS A 360 -8.98 -20.40 -1.61
N MET A 361 -8.90 -19.22 -1.01
CA MET A 361 -7.81 -18.84 -0.11
C MET A 361 -7.72 -19.73 1.13
N TYR A 362 -8.85 -20.10 1.76
CA TYR A 362 -8.79 -21.00 2.93
C TYR A 362 -8.19 -22.37 2.59
N LYS A 363 -8.45 -22.90 1.40
CA LYS A 363 -7.84 -24.16 0.96
C LYS A 363 -6.35 -23.97 0.70
N TYR A 364 -6.03 -22.89 -0.01
CA TYR A 364 -4.66 -22.56 -0.37
C TYR A 364 -3.76 -22.38 0.86
N LEU A 365 -4.25 -21.71 1.91
CA LEU A 365 -3.51 -21.53 3.15
C LEU A 365 -3.46 -22.81 3.99
N PHE A 366 -4.60 -23.44 4.25
CA PHE A 366 -4.66 -24.45 5.31
C PHE A 366 -4.53 -25.91 4.82
N TYR A 367 -4.60 -26.19 3.51
CA TYR A 367 -4.66 -27.56 2.97
C TYR A 367 -3.63 -27.83 1.87
N ALA A 368 -2.51 -28.45 2.24
CA ALA A 368 -1.48 -28.88 1.29
C ALA A 368 -2.00 -29.89 0.24
N ASP A 369 -2.96 -30.74 0.62
CA ASP A 369 -3.52 -31.76 -0.28
C ASP A 369 -4.60 -31.25 -1.24
N GLN A 370 -4.99 -29.97 -1.12
CA GLN A 370 -6.01 -29.33 -1.96
C GLN A 370 -5.44 -28.21 -2.84
N GLY A 371 -4.14 -28.29 -3.15
CA GLY A 371 -3.44 -27.33 -4.02
C GLY A 371 -2.85 -26.14 -3.29
N GLY A 372 -2.89 -26.13 -1.95
CA GLY A 372 -2.13 -25.19 -1.13
C GLY A 372 -0.66 -25.60 -0.98
N PRO A 373 0.25 -24.68 -0.61
CA PRO A 373 1.62 -25.03 -0.25
C PRO A 373 1.69 -25.85 1.05
N ASP A 374 2.79 -26.58 1.22
CA ASP A 374 3.11 -27.23 2.49
C ASP A 374 3.61 -26.19 3.51
N PHE A 375 2.71 -25.81 4.42
CA PHE A 375 3.00 -24.87 5.51
C PHE A 375 3.11 -25.57 6.88
N ASN A 376 3.40 -26.88 6.89
CA ASN A 376 3.64 -27.58 8.15
C ASN A 376 4.80 -26.94 8.94
N GLY A 377 4.54 -26.55 10.20
CA GLY A 377 5.53 -25.91 11.06
C GLY A 377 5.85 -24.46 10.71
N LYS A 378 5.02 -23.79 9.90
CA LYS A 378 5.29 -22.44 9.38
C LYS A 378 4.46 -21.36 10.06
N THR A 379 5.03 -20.15 10.10
CA THR A 379 4.33 -18.92 10.46
C THR A 379 4.14 -18.04 9.23
N ILE A 380 2.91 -17.63 8.97
CA ILE A 380 2.52 -16.88 7.78
C ILE A 380 1.87 -15.57 8.19
N LEU A 381 2.29 -14.46 7.61
CA LEU A 381 1.60 -13.17 7.70
C LEU A 381 0.90 -12.90 6.38
N VAL A 382 -0.43 -12.76 6.40
CA VAL A 382 -1.26 -12.60 5.20
C VAL A 382 -2.06 -11.32 5.30
N SER A 383 -2.10 -10.48 4.27
CA SER A 383 -3.09 -9.40 4.17
C SER A 383 -4.13 -9.71 3.12
N TRP A 384 -5.39 -9.43 3.42
CA TRP A 384 -6.49 -9.76 2.51
C TRP A 384 -7.69 -8.81 2.63
N GLU A 385 -8.63 -8.93 1.68
CA GLU A 385 -9.86 -8.14 1.70
C GLU A 385 -10.84 -8.59 2.80
N SER A 386 -11.45 -7.64 3.50
CA SER A 386 -12.23 -7.85 4.72
C SER A 386 -13.40 -8.84 4.58
N LEU A 387 -14.20 -8.73 3.53
CA LEU A 387 -15.32 -9.65 3.25
C LEU A 387 -14.82 -11.05 2.87
N ASN A 388 -13.67 -11.13 2.19
CA ASN A 388 -13.07 -12.41 1.84
C ASN A 388 -12.37 -13.10 3.02
N ILE A 389 -11.85 -12.34 3.99
CA ILE A 389 -11.42 -12.89 5.28
C ILE A 389 -12.62 -13.53 5.99
N GLU A 390 -13.76 -12.84 6.06
CA GLU A 390 -14.97 -13.39 6.67
C GLU A 390 -15.40 -14.71 6.00
N LYS A 391 -15.46 -14.75 4.66
CA LYS A 391 -15.78 -15.97 3.90
C LYS A 391 -14.80 -17.10 4.17
N MET A 392 -13.50 -16.80 4.19
CA MET A 392 -12.46 -17.77 4.51
C MET A 392 -12.65 -18.36 5.91
N MET A 393 -12.90 -17.51 6.91
CA MET A 393 -13.12 -17.94 8.29
C MET A 393 -14.39 -18.79 8.40
N LEU A 394 -15.51 -18.32 7.87
CA LEU A 394 -16.77 -19.07 7.83
C LEU A 394 -16.60 -20.45 7.20
N ARG A 395 -15.78 -20.55 6.15
CA ARG A 395 -15.54 -21.83 5.49
C ARG A 395 -14.62 -22.73 6.28
N LEU A 396 -13.56 -22.18 6.88
CA LEU A 396 -12.64 -22.92 7.73
C LEU A 396 -13.37 -23.58 8.90
N SER A 397 -14.30 -22.91 9.59
CA SER A 397 -14.98 -23.56 10.73
C SER A 397 -15.85 -24.75 10.38
N LEU A 398 -16.40 -24.78 9.17
CA LEU A 398 -17.23 -25.91 8.74
C LEU A 398 -16.43 -27.21 8.68
N ASP A 399 -15.10 -27.12 8.66
CA ASP A 399 -14.19 -28.26 8.65
C ASP A 399 -13.79 -28.72 10.07
N PHE A 400 -14.39 -28.15 11.12
CA PHE A 400 -14.12 -28.49 12.51
C PHE A 400 -15.39 -28.79 13.33
N LYS A 401 -15.27 -29.69 14.32
CA LYS A 401 -16.37 -30.04 15.23
C LYS A 401 -16.84 -28.82 16.02
N ASN A 402 -18.13 -28.79 16.37
CA ASN A 402 -18.75 -27.74 17.18
C ASN A 402 -18.69 -26.31 16.59
N ASN A 403 -18.39 -26.19 15.28
CA ASN A 403 -18.33 -24.95 14.48
C ASN A 403 -17.98 -23.69 15.30
N PRO A 404 -16.68 -23.30 15.37
CA PRO A 404 -16.22 -22.14 16.14
C PRO A 404 -16.99 -20.84 15.91
N PHE A 405 -17.62 -20.68 14.74
CA PHE A 405 -18.19 -19.41 14.28
C PHE A 405 -19.74 -19.38 14.29
N ASN A 406 -20.42 -20.37 14.91
CA ASN A 406 -21.89 -20.52 14.82
C ASN A 406 -22.72 -19.76 15.88
N SER A 407 -22.09 -19.01 16.80
CA SER A 407 -22.82 -18.10 17.69
C SER A 407 -23.13 -16.78 16.97
N LYS A 408 -24.35 -16.24 17.09
CA LYS A 408 -24.71 -14.90 16.58
C LYS A 408 -23.63 -13.89 17.02
N GLY A 409 -22.82 -13.41 16.08
CA GLY A 409 -21.65 -12.55 16.32
C GLY A 409 -20.31 -13.10 15.82
N GLY A 410 -20.14 -14.42 15.61
CA GLY A 410 -18.90 -15.03 15.14
C GLY A 410 -17.67 -14.74 16.02
N ILE A 411 -16.49 -15.26 15.66
CA ILE A 411 -15.20 -14.85 16.29
C ILE A 411 -14.80 -13.44 15.86
N LEU A 412 -15.31 -12.97 14.72
CA LEU A 412 -15.00 -11.64 14.20
C LEU A 412 -15.80 -10.52 14.92
N GLY A 413 -16.89 -10.87 15.61
CA GLY A 413 -17.77 -9.89 16.27
C GLY A 413 -18.66 -9.15 15.26
N SER A 414 -19.74 -8.52 15.75
CA SER A 414 -20.64 -7.71 14.91
C SER A 414 -20.00 -6.43 14.37
N GLY A 415 -18.85 -6.02 14.90
CA GLY A 415 -18.09 -4.83 14.48
C GLY A 415 -16.89 -5.11 13.59
N TRP A 416 -16.67 -6.36 13.14
CA TRP A 416 -15.54 -6.72 12.27
C TRP A 416 -15.39 -5.83 11.06
N LEU A 417 -16.53 -5.51 10.41
CA LEU A 417 -16.58 -4.71 9.19
C LEU A 417 -16.50 -3.21 9.48
N ASP A 418 -16.87 -2.79 10.69
CA ASP A 418 -17.01 -1.38 11.06
C ASP A 418 -15.70 -0.76 11.58
N GLY A 419 -14.70 -1.58 11.96
CA GLY A 419 -13.41 -1.12 12.49
C GLY A 419 -12.27 -0.99 11.46
N PHE A 420 -11.26 -0.17 11.74
CA PHE A 420 -9.97 -0.13 11.01
C PHE A 420 -8.98 -1.20 11.45
N GLU A 421 -9.26 -1.73 12.61
CA GLU A 421 -8.31 -2.40 13.48
C GLU A 421 -8.68 -3.87 13.43
N ASN A 422 -7.73 -4.78 13.12
CA ASN A 422 -7.77 -6.18 13.54
C ASN A 422 -6.69 -7.02 12.82
N VAL A 423 -6.03 -7.87 13.61
CA VAL A 423 -5.23 -9.01 13.15
C VAL A 423 -5.85 -10.27 13.71
N ILE A 424 -6.13 -11.28 12.89
CA ILE A 424 -6.62 -12.59 13.37
C ILE A 424 -5.45 -13.56 13.39
N LYS A 425 -5.15 -14.12 14.55
CA LYS A 425 -4.23 -15.24 14.68
C LYS A 425 -4.98 -16.55 14.64
N ILE A 426 -4.55 -17.45 13.77
CA ILE A 426 -5.09 -18.79 13.59
C ILE A 426 -3.95 -19.77 13.83
N VAL A 427 -4.18 -20.80 14.63
CA VAL A 427 -3.18 -21.85 14.88
C VAL A 427 -3.81 -23.21 14.61
N ILE A 428 -3.13 -24.03 13.82
CA ILE A 428 -3.40 -25.46 13.70
C ILE A 428 -2.30 -26.21 14.44
N ASP A 429 -2.62 -26.90 15.53
CA ASP A 429 -1.63 -27.61 16.34
C ASP A 429 -1.15 -28.94 15.71
N SER A 430 -0.26 -29.66 16.39
CA SER A 430 0.31 -30.93 15.92
C SER A 430 -0.75 -32.03 15.68
N ASP A 431 -1.86 -31.94 16.40
CA ASP A 431 -2.97 -32.88 16.31
C ASP A 431 -3.99 -32.43 15.24
N GLY A 432 -3.78 -31.26 14.65
CA GLY A 432 -4.68 -30.64 13.69
C GLY A 432 -5.83 -29.88 14.34
N ASN A 433 -5.78 -29.58 15.64
CA ASN A 433 -6.82 -28.78 16.27
C ASN A 433 -6.65 -27.29 15.94
N LEU A 434 -7.78 -26.63 15.69
CA LEU A 434 -7.84 -25.19 15.43
C LEU A 434 -7.94 -24.39 16.73
N SER A 435 -7.21 -23.28 16.80
CA SER A 435 -7.48 -22.15 17.67
C SER A 435 -7.44 -20.83 16.90
N VAL A 436 -8.24 -19.87 17.35
CA VAL A 436 -8.35 -18.55 16.71
C VAL A 436 -8.41 -17.49 17.79
N GLU A 437 -7.71 -16.38 17.56
CA GLU A 437 -7.60 -15.24 18.46
C GLU A 437 -7.67 -13.95 17.63
N SER A 438 -8.50 -12.99 18.06
CA SER A 438 -8.49 -11.65 17.48
C SER A 438 -7.49 -10.79 18.26
N LEU A 439 -6.66 -10.04 17.55
CA LEU A 439 -5.56 -9.25 18.06
C LEU A 439 -5.67 -7.80 17.56
N TYR A 440 -5.10 -6.89 18.34
CA TYR A 440 -5.13 -5.46 18.08
C TYR A 440 -3.72 -4.92 17.81
N GLU A 441 -3.53 -4.16 16.73
CA GLU A 441 -2.23 -3.60 16.34
C GLU A 441 -1.79 -2.36 17.12
N GLY A 442 -2.61 -1.83 18.03
CA GLY A 442 -2.18 -0.74 18.92
C GLY A 442 -2.26 0.67 18.31
N ILE A 443 -2.88 0.85 17.14
CA ILE A 443 -2.95 2.15 16.43
C ILE A 443 -4.36 2.74 16.53
N SER A 444 -4.49 3.90 17.17
CA SER A 444 -5.79 4.56 17.34
C SER A 444 -6.25 5.23 16.06
N THR A 445 -7.42 4.83 15.56
CA THR A 445 -8.09 5.50 14.43
C THR A 445 -8.41 6.96 14.76
N THR A 446 -8.85 7.24 15.99
CA THR A 446 -9.15 8.60 16.45
C THR A 446 -7.87 9.45 16.46
N ALA A 447 -6.78 8.95 17.03
CA ALA A 447 -5.53 9.69 17.07
C ALA A 447 -4.95 9.91 15.66
N LEU A 448 -5.10 8.94 14.74
CA LEU A 448 -4.76 9.14 13.32
C LEU A 448 -5.56 10.31 12.71
N ARG A 449 -6.88 10.38 12.95
CA ARG A 449 -7.72 11.49 12.48
C ARG A 449 -7.28 12.83 13.08
N GLU A 450 -6.98 12.86 14.38
CA GLU A 450 -6.61 14.08 15.10
C GLU A 450 -5.20 14.59 14.78
N SER A 451 -4.28 13.69 14.40
CA SER A 451 -2.89 14.01 14.10
C SER A 451 -2.69 14.92 12.88
N LYS A 452 -3.75 15.16 12.08
CA LYS A 452 -3.69 15.96 10.83
C LYS A 452 -2.62 15.48 9.84
N VAL A 453 -2.21 14.21 9.92
CA VAL A 453 -1.33 13.56 8.94
C VAL A 453 -1.94 13.56 7.53
N CYS A 454 -3.26 13.66 7.46
CA CYS A 454 -4.02 13.84 6.23
C CYS A 454 -4.35 15.32 6.02
N PRO A 455 -4.15 15.89 4.81
CA PRO A 455 -4.54 17.26 4.53
C PRO A 455 -6.02 17.52 4.83
N THR A 456 -6.34 18.71 5.31
CA THR A 456 -7.72 19.12 5.58
C THR A 456 -8.53 19.08 4.26
N GLY A 457 -9.48 18.16 4.17
CA GLY A 457 -10.21 17.84 2.94
C GLY A 457 -10.40 16.33 2.71
N PHE A 458 -9.63 15.49 3.42
CA PHE A 458 -9.81 14.02 3.48
C PHE A 458 -10.65 13.56 4.67
N SER A 459 -11.02 14.48 5.56
CA SER A 459 -11.82 14.25 6.76
C SER A 459 -13.21 14.87 6.59
N SER A 460 -14.06 14.25 5.78
CA SER A 460 -15.52 14.44 5.83
C SER A 460 -16.20 13.42 4.94
#